data_AF-A0A4Z1C7L6-F1
#
_entry.id   AF-A0A4Z1C7L6-F1
#
_cell.length_a   1.000
_cell.length_b   1.000
_cell.length_c   1.000
_cell.angle_alpha   90.00
_cell.angle_beta   90.00
_cell.angle_gamma   90.00
#
_symmetry.space_group_name_H-M   'P 1'
#
loop_
_entity.id
_entity.type
_entity.pdbx_description
1 polymer ?
#
loop_
_entity_poly.entity_id
_entity_poly.type
_entity_poly.pdbx_seq_one_letter_code
_entity_poly.pdbx_strand_id
1 'polypeptide(L)'
;MNKNSLSAAAPPKDNRSVRLDQHDSVRSHVRQQISSEVERLERRIETLRLTRAPHAAIMISAYERMIDRKRGFLKNWDLQDLAAH
;
A
#
# COMPACT_ATOMS: atom_id res chain seq x y z
N MET A 1 -37.38 3.71 47.22
CA MET A 1 -36.33 4.72 46.99
C MET A 1 -35.01 3.95 46.78
N ASN A 2 -34.68 3.54 45.55
CA ASN A 2 -33.91 4.23 44.49
C ASN A 2 -32.40 4.48 44.78
N LYS A 3 -31.59 4.03 43.80
CA LYS A 3 -30.20 4.42 43.43
C LYS A 3 -29.09 3.54 44.04
N ASN A 4 -28.06 3.04 43.34
CA ASN A 4 -27.64 3.24 41.95
C ASN A 4 -26.68 2.11 41.53
N SER A 5 -26.76 1.77 40.25
CA SER A 5 -25.88 0.91 39.45
C SER A 5 -24.39 1.20 39.60
N LEU A 6 -23.60 0.19 39.96
CA LEU A 6 -22.15 0.18 39.76
C LEU A 6 -21.87 -0.33 38.35
N SER A 7 -21.94 0.57 37.36
CA SER A 7 -21.26 0.36 36.09
C SER A 7 -19.76 0.54 36.32
N ALA A 8 -19.04 -0.56 36.53
CA ALA A 8 -17.59 -0.54 36.50
C ALA A 8 -17.16 -0.14 35.08
N ALA A 9 -16.69 1.10 34.95
CA ALA A 9 -16.18 1.65 33.71
C ALA A 9 -15.06 0.75 33.17
N ALA A 10 -15.23 0.26 31.95
CA ALA A 10 -14.17 -0.40 31.20
C ALA A 10 -12.95 0.54 31.10
N PRO A 11 -11.71 0.03 31.17
CA PRO A 11 -10.52 0.87 31.04
C PRO A 11 -10.57 1.61 29.71
N PRO A 12 -10.08 2.86 29.65
CA PRO A 12 -9.96 3.57 28.39
C PRO A 12 -9.13 2.71 27.45
N LYS A 13 -9.75 2.28 26.36
CA LYS A 13 -9.02 1.71 25.22
C LYS A 13 -8.24 2.87 24.66
N ASP A 14 -7.04 3.10 25.19
CA ASP A 14 -6.05 3.90 24.51
C ASP A 14 -5.95 3.31 23.11
N ASN A 15 -6.49 4.05 22.14
CA ASN A 15 -6.19 3.86 20.74
C ASN A 15 -4.69 4.12 20.63
N ARG A 16 -3.89 3.12 20.97
CA ARG A 16 -2.45 3.10 20.80
C ARG A 16 -2.28 3.24 19.29
N SER A 17 -2.11 4.47 18.84
CA SER A 17 -1.78 4.81 17.47
C SER A 17 -0.48 4.08 17.19
N VAL A 18 -0.59 2.88 16.64
CA VAL A 18 0.58 2.08 16.27
C VAL A 18 1.16 2.80 15.06
N ARG A 19 2.24 3.54 15.30
CA ARG A 19 3.01 4.25 14.29
C ARG A 19 3.80 3.25 13.46
N LEU A 20 3.08 2.56 12.56
CA LEU A 20 3.64 1.53 11.67
C LEU A 20 4.67 2.11 10.69
N ASP A 21 4.66 3.44 10.49
CA ASP A 21 5.64 4.21 9.73
C ASP A 21 7.06 4.15 10.31
N GLN A 22 7.20 3.88 11.62
CA GLN A 22 8.49 3.87 12.32
C GLN A 22 9.24 2.54 12.24
N HIS A 23 8.65 1.51 11.64
CA HIS A 23 9.25 0.19 11.60
C HIS A 23 9.85 -0.11 10.23
N ASP A 24 11.18 -0.27 10.20
CA ASP A 24 11.91 -0.64 8.99
C ASP A 24 11.41 -1.95 8.38
N SER A 25 10.90 -2.88 9.19
CA SER A 25 10.28 -4.13 8.71
C SER A 25 9.03 -3.88 7.88
N VAL A 26 8.17 -2.94 8.30
CA VAL A 26 6.97 -2.55 7.56
C VAL A 26 7.36 -1.85 6.27
N ARG A 27 8.33 -0.92 6.32
CA ARG A 27 8.85 -0.23 5.14
C ARG A 27 9.44 -1.20 4.11
N SER A 28 10.31 -2.10 4.55
CA SER A 28 10.91 -3.15 3.71
C SER A 28 9.84 -4.04 3.07
N HIS A 29 8.85 -4.46 3.86
CA HIS A 29 7.74 -5.27 3.38
C HIS A 29 6.92 -4.55 2.30
N VAL A 30 6.57 -3.29 2.53
CA VAL A 30 5.83 -2.47 1.56
C VAL A 30 6.65 -2.27 0.28
N ARG A 31 7.95 -1.95 0.39
CA ARG A 31 8.85 -1.83 -0.77
C ARG A 31 8.87 -3.13 -1.58
N GLN A 32 9.09 -4.28 -0.93
CA GLN A 32 9.13 -5.58 -1.59
C GLN A 32 7.79 -5.93 -2.25
N GLN A 33 6.67 -5.69 -1.57
CA GLN A 33 5.34 -5.98 -2.10
C GLN A 33 5.02 -5.12 -3.32
N ILE A 34 5.38 -3.83 -3.30
CA ILE A 34 5.13 -2.95 -4.44
C ILE A 34 6.04 -3.32 -5.62
N SER A 35 7.32 -3.63 -5.37
CA SER A 35 8.25 -4.06 -6.41
C SER A 35 7.80 -5.36 -7.09
N SER A 36 7.43 -6.37 -6.31
CA SER A 36 6.93 -7.65 -6.86
C SER A 36 5.63 -7.47 -7.68
N GLU A 37 4.76 -6.55 -7.26
CA GLU A 37 3.55 -6.22 -8.00
C GLU A 37 3.85 -5.49 -9.32
N VAL A 38 4.83 -4.58 -9.34
CA VAL A 38 5.31 -3.93 -10.57
C VAL A 38 5.84 -4.98 -11.55
N GLU A 39 6.71 -5.88 -11.10
CA GLU A 39 7.24 -6.96 -11.96
C GLU A 39 6.13 -7.84 -12.52
N ARG A 40 5.09 -8.14 -11.73
CA ARG A 40 3.94 -8.92 -12.17
C ARG A 40 3.16 -8.19 -13.27
N LEU A 41 2.94 -6.89 -13.12
CA LEU A 41 2.27 -6.05 -14.12
C LEU A 41 3.08 -5.96 -15.42
N GLU A 42 4.41 -5.82 -15.33
CA GLU A 42 5.30 -5.81 -16.49
C GLU A 42 5.26 -7.13 -17.26
N ARG A 43 5.34 -8.27 -16.56
CA ARG A 43 5.18 -9.60 -17.18
C ARG A 43 3.82 -9.75 -17.86
N ARG A 44 2.76 -9.19 -17.27
CA ARG A 44 1.42 -9.22 -17.87
C ARG A 44 1.36 -8.37 -19.14
N ILE A 45 1.95 -7.18 -19.13
CA ILE A 45 2.06 -6.32 -20.32
C ILE A 45 2.80 -7.04 -21.44
N GLU A 46 3.91 -7.72 -21.14
CA GLU A 46 4.67 -8.47 -22.14
C GLU A 46 3.81 -9.56 -22.79
N THR A 47 3.09 -10.33 -21.99
CA THR A 47 2.15 -11.35 -22.50
C THR A 47 1.07 -10.72 -23.40
N LEU A 48 0.52 -9.58 -23.00
CA LEU A 48 -0.51 -8.88 -23.77
C LEU A 48 0.00 -8.37 -25.11
N ARG A 49 1.24 -7.88 -25.17
CA ARG A 49 1.89 -7.45 -26.42
C ARG A 49 2.02 -8.60 -27.42
N LEU A 50 2.26 -9.82 -26.94
CA LEU A 50 2.34 -11.03 -27.78
C LEU A 50 0.97 -11.52 -28.27
N THR A 51 -0.09 -11.31 -27.49
CA THR A 51 -1.42 -11.90 -27.75
C THR A 51 -2.15 -11.22 -28.93
N ARG A 52 -1.74 -10.01 -29.34
CA ARG A 52 -2.34 -9.22 -30.45
C ARG A 52 -3.86 -9.08 -30.39
N ALA A 53 -4.45 -9.13 -29.19
CA ALA A 53 -5.90 -9.01 -29.01
C ALA A 53 -6.36 -7.55 -29.17
N PRO A 54 -7.57 -7.28 -29.70
CA PRO A 54 -8.06 -5.91 -29.92
C PRO A 54 -8.10 -5.05 -28.66
N HIS A 55 -8.38 -5.67 -27.51
CA HIS A 55 -8.48 -5.01 -26.20
C HIS A 55 -7.13 -4.94 -25.46
N ALA A 56 -6.05 -5.50 -26.01
CA ALA A 56 -4.74 -5.53 -25.37
C ALA A 56 -4.18 -4.13 -25.14
N ALA A 57 -4.32 -3.22 -26.11
CA ALA A 57 -3.83 -1.85 -25.99
C ALA A 57 -4.44 -1.12 -24.79
N ILE A 58 -5.74 -1.27 -24.55
CA ILE A 58 -6.44 -0.65 -23.42
C ILE A 58 -5.92 -1.21 -22.09
N MET A 59 -5.75 -2.53 -22.00
CA MET A 59 -5.22 -3.17 -20.79
C MET A 59 -3.78 -2.80 -20.51
N ILE A 60 -2.94 -2.74 -21.55
CA ILE A 60 -1.54 -2.28 -21.44
C ILE A 60 -1.51 -0.87 -20.86
N SER A 61 -2.25 0.07 -21.45
CA SER A 61 -2.33 1.45 -20.94
C SER A 61 -2.90 1.54 -19.51
N ALA A 62 -3.76 0.61 -19.11
CA ALA A 62 -4.24 0.53 -17.73
C ALA A 62 -3.13 0.08 -16.77
N TYR A 63 -2.38 -0.97 -17.13
CA TYR A 63 -1.29 -1.50 -16.31
C TYR A 63 -0.09 -0.57 -16.25
N GLU A 64 0.27 0.11 -17.35
CA GLU A 64 1.30 1.14 -17.36
C GLU A 64 0.98 2.26 -16.35
N ARG A 65 -0.27 2.76 -16.35
CA ARG A 65 -0.72 3.73 -15.34
C ARG A 65 -0.71 3.21 -13.91
N MET A 66 -0.89 1.90 -13.70
CA MET A 66 -0.76 1.30 -12.36
C MET A 66 0.69 1.21 -11.92
N ILE A 67 1.59 0.87 -12.84
CA ILE A 67 3.04 0.84 -12.60
C ILE A 67 3.53 2.25 -12.25
N ASP A 68 3.14 3.27 -13.02
CA ASP A 68 3.55 4.66 -12.78
C ASP A 68 3.14 5.14 -11.38
N ARG A 69 1.92 4.82 -10.95
CA ARG A 69 1.45 5.15 -9.59
C ARG A 69 2.24 4.42 -8.51
N LYS A 70 2.56 3.13 -8.73
CA LYS A 70 3.33 2.31 -7.79
C LYS A 70 4.77 2.80 -7.66
N ARG A 71 5.42 3.09 -8.78
CA ARG A 71 6.77 3.67 -8.82
C ARG A 71 6.79 5.07 -8.22
N GLY A 72 5.80 5.90 -8.55
CA GLY A 72 5.64 7.23 -7.99
C GLY A 72 5.42 7.20 -6.47
N PHE A 73 4.63 6.24 -5.97
CA PHE A 73 4.47 6.01 -4.53
C PHE A 73 5.81 5.71 -3.87
N LEU A 74 6.59 4.74 -4.38
CA LEU A 74 7.90 4.41 -3.80
C LEU A 74 8.86 5.60 -3.82
N LYS A 75 8.93 6.34 -4.94
CA LYS A 75 9.79 7.53 -5.04
C LYS A 75 9.40 8.59 -4.01
N ASN A 76 8.11 8.90 -3.89
CA ASN A 76 7.63 9.89 -2.93
C ASN A 76 7.78 9.42 -1.48
N TRP A 77 7.60 8.13 -1.24
CA TRP A 77 7.78 7.50 0.06
C TRP A 77 9.25 7.53 0.51
N ASP A 78 10.18 7.20 -0.38
CA ASP A 78 11.62 7.28 -0.10
C ASP A 78 12.08 8.73 0.12
N LEU A 79 11.49 9.70 -0.59
CA LEU A 79 11.74 11.13 -0.34
C LEU A 79 11.25 11.59 1.04
N GLN A 80 10.14 11.04 1.55
CA GLN A 80 9.66 11.29 2.91
C GLN A 80 10.58 10.66 3.97
N ASP A 81 11.16 9.48 3.68
CA ASP A 81 12.17 8.87 4.54
C ASP A 81 13.41 9.77 4.68
N LEU A 82 13.93 10.30 3.57
CA LEU A 82 15.10 11.19 3.57
C LEU A 82 14.85 12.53 4.27
N ALA A 83 13.61 13.03 4.24
CA ALA A 83 13.25 14.28 4.91
C ALA A 83 12.98 14.11 6.43
N ALA A 84 12.85 12.87 6.92
CA ALA A 84 12.56 12.56 8.32
C ALA A 84 13.82 12.24 9.17
N HIS A 85 15.01 12.28 8.56
CA HIS A 85 16.31 12.06 9.16
C HIS A 85 17.19 13.31 9.05
#